data_AF-S4NWZ1-F1
#
_entry.id   AF-S4NWZ1-F1
#
_cell.length_a   1.000
_cell.length_b   1.000
_cell.length_c   1.000
_cell.angle_alpha   90.00
_cell.angle_beta   90.00
_cell.angle_gamma   90.00
#
_symmetry.space_group_name_H-M   'P 1'
#
loop_
_entity.id
_entity.type
_entity.pdbx_description
1 polymer ?
#
loop_
_entity_poly.entity_id
_entity_poly.type
_entity_poly.pdbx_seq_one_letter_code
_entity_poly.pdbx_strand_id
1 'polypeptide(L)'
;MQHIPVIWRGLASNVRTYSGFSRIRRVVKVAFSDKYLFYTNVTISLTLSSVGDGMEQMYELYTGEIEEYDPKRNMHMAFSGIGVGILCHHWYKILDRFIIGKSYDMVVKKLLLDQLIFSPIMIVTFFGSLAIFEKEPFSDFKKEVRDKFITLYRAEWMVWP
;
A
#
# COMPACT_ATOMS: atom_id res chain seq x y z
N MET A 1 -33.05 46.75 25.21
CA MET A 1 -31.84 46.12 24.64
C MET A 1 -31.63 44.78 25.34
N GLN A 2 -31.07 43.78 24.64
CA GLN A 2 -30.69 42.43 25.10
C GLN A 2 -31.71 41.29 24.84
N HIS A 3 -31.90 40.99 23.55
CA HIS A 3 -32.05 39.61 23.05
C HIS A 3 -30.74 38.82 23.32
N ILE A 4 -30.77 37.48 23.17
CA ILE A 4 -29.61 36.55 23.08
C ILE A 4 -29.22 35.80 24.39
N PRO A 5 -30.10 34.96 24.98
CA PRO A 5 -29.58 33.78 25.70
C PRO A 5 -30.13 32.44 25.20
N VAL A 6 -31.25 32.42 24.47
CA VAL A 6 -31.96 31.16 24.16
C VAL A 6 -31.40 30.43 22.93
N ILE A 7 -30.68 31.13 22.04
CA ILE A 7 -30.14 30.54 20.79
C ILE A 7 -28.94 29.61 21.05
N TRP A 8 -28.22 29.77 22.18
CA TRP A 8 -27.05 28.95 22.49
C TRP A 8 -27.38 27.53 22.94
N ARG A 9 -28.57 27.27 23.50
CA ARG A 9 -28.98 25.91 23.90
C ARG A 9 -29.34 25.02 22.69
N GLY A 10 -29.78 25.61 21.58
CA GLY A 10 -30.00 24.89 20.31
C GLY A 10 -28.71 24.67 19.49
N LEU A 11 -27.68 25.50 19.70
CA LEU A 11 -26.36 25.30 19.10
C LEU A 11 -25.55 24.22 19.81
N ALA A 12 -25.76 24.01 21.12
CA ALA A 12 -25.16 22.91 21.86
C ALA A 12 -25.73 21.52 21.48
N SER A 13 -26.94 21.43 20.92
CA SER A 13 -27.48 20.17 20.40
C SER A 13 -26.89 19.73 19.04
N ASN A 14 -26.04 20.57 18.43
CA ASN A 14 -25.35 20.26 17.18
C ASN A 14 -23.95 19.64 17.35
N VAL A 15 -23.52 19.33 18.58
CA VAL A 15 -22.30 18.52 18.80
C VAL A 15 -22.66 17.03 18.79
N ARG A 16 -23.32 16.59 17.71
CA ARG A 16 -23.53 15.17 17.38
C ARG A 16 -22.41 14.65 16.47
N THR A 17 -21.21 15.19 16.62
CA THR A 17 -20.02 14.82 15.82
C THR A 17 -19.34 13.54 16.33
N TYR A 18 -19.83 12.92 17.41
CA TYR A 18 -19.27 11.68 17.97
C TYR A 18 -19.67 10.39 17.23
N SER A 19 -20.71 10.39 16.38
CA SER A 19 -21.18 9.15 15.74
C SER A 19 -20.36 8.72 14.53
N GLY A 20 -19.80 9.66 13.75
CA GLY A 20 -18.97 9.33 12.58
C GLY A 20 -17.62 8.76 12.99
N PHE A 21 -16.93 9.42 13.93
CA PHE A 21 -15.62 9.01 14.41
C PHE A 21 -15.66 7.63 15.10
N SER A 22 -16.71 7.36 15.88
CA SER A 22 -16.90 6.05 16.52
C SER A 22 -17.23 4.92 15.54
N ARG A 23 -17.94 5.22 14.44
CA ARG A 23 -18.21 4.26 13.35
C ARG A 23 -16.95 3.95 12.54
N ILE A 24 -16.18 4.96 12.14
CA ILE A 24 -14.91 4.77 11.42
C ILE A 24 -13.95 3.93 12.27
N ARG A 25 -13.81 4.28 13.56
CA ARG A 25 -12.95 3.51 14.48
C ARG A 25 -13.39 2.05 14.61
N ARG A 26 -14.70 1.77 14.58
CA ARG A 26 -15.23 0.40 14.60
C ARG A 26 -14.91 -0.35 13.31
N VAL A 27 -15.10 0.28 12.15
CA VAL A 27 -14.79 -0.30 10.84
C VAL A 27 -13.30 -0.60 10.73
N VAL A 28 -12.44 0.34 11.09
CA VAL A 28 -10.98 0.15 11.14
C VAL A 28 -10.62 -1.00 12.06
N LYS A 29 -11.19 -1.05 13.28
CA LYS A 29 -10.90 -2.15 14.23
C LYS A 29 -11.35 -3.53 13.69
N VAL A 30 -12.42 -3.59 12.91
CA VAL A 30 -12.89 -4.83 12.28
C VAL A 30 -12.02 -5.19 11.08
N ALA A 31 -11.67 -4.23 10.23
CA ALA A 31 -10.83 -4.43 9.05
C ALA A 31 -9.41 -4.91 9.43
N PHE A 32 -8.82 -4.34 10.47
CA PHE A 32 -7.50 -4.73 10.99
C PHE A 32 -7.57 -5.83 12.07
N SER A 33 -8.72 -6.51 12.21
CA SER A 33 -8.82 -7.70 13.05
C SER A 33 -8.11 -8.88 12.38
N ASP A 34 -7.51 -9.80 13.16
CA ASP A 34 -6.74 -10.94 12.66
C ASP A 34 -7.47 -11.77 11.59
N LYS A 35 -8.80 -11.82 11.67
CA LYS A 35 -9.67 -12.53 10.72
C LYS A 35 -9.75 -11.86 9.35
N TYR A 36 -9.73 -10.52 9.29
CA TYR A 36 -9.89 -9.74 8.06
C TYR A 36 -8.57 -9.11 7.59
N LEU A 37 -7.52 -9.15 8.40
CA LEU A 37 -6.22 -8.52 8.13
C LEU A 37 -5.62 -8.93 6.79
N PHE A 38 -5.80 -10.19 6.38
CA PHE A 38 -5.37 -10.65 5.05
C PHE A 38 -6.09 -9.91 3.93
N TYR A 39 -7.43 -9.92 3.95
CA TYR A 39 -8.25 -9.24 2.94
C TYR A 39 -7.98 -7.74 2.94
N THR A 40 -7.88 -7.11 4.11
CA THR A 40 -7.59 -5.69 4.25
C THR A 40 -6.23 -5.34 3.67
N ASN A 41 -5.17 -6.10 3.95
CA ASN A 41 -3.85 -5.86 3.37
C ASN A 41 -3.87 -6.00 1.85
N VAL A 42 -4.46 -7.07 1.32
CA VAL A 42 -4.57 -7.29 -0.13
C VAL A 42 -5.40 -6.19 -0.80
N THR A 43 -6.52 -5.78 -0.20
CA THR A 43 -7.35 -4.68 -0.73
C THR A 43 -6.62 -3.34 -0.67
N ILE A 44 -5.88 -3.05 0.39
CA ILE A 44 -5.07 -1.82 0.49
C ILE A 44 -3.98 -1.84 -0.59
N SER A 45 -3.23 -2.94 -0.74
CA SER A 45 -2.18 -3.02 -1.75
C SER A 45 -2.75 -2.92 -3.17
N LEU A 46 -3.86 -3.62 -3.48
CA LEU A 46 -4.54 -3.51 -4.77
C LEU A 46 -4.97 -2.07 -5.06
N THR A 47 -5.65 -1.43 -4.11
CA THR A 47 -6.18 -0.07 -4.33
C THR A 47 -5.05 0.95 -4.43
N LEU A 48 -4.00 0.83 -3.62
CA LEU A 48 -2.84 1.69 -3.69
C LEU A 48 -2.10 1.56 -5.03
N SER A 49 -1.89 0.32 -5.50
CA SER A 49 -1.26 0.06 -6.80
C SER A 49 -2.08 0.58 -7.98
N SER A 50 -3.40 0.37 -7.98
CA SER A 50 -4.28 0.90 -9.03
C SER A 50 -4.36 2.42 -9.03
N VAL A 51 -4.46 3.05 -7.85
CA VAL A 51 -4.49 4.51 -7.74
C VAL A 51 -3.15 5.10 -8.15
N GLY A 52 -2.04 4.48 -7.73
CA GLY A 52 -0.69 4.90 -8.10
C GLY A 52 -0.47 4.90 -9.60
N ASP A 53 -0.82 3.80 -10.29
CA ASP A 53 -0.70 3.75 -11.76
C ASP A 53 -1.68 4.69 -12.46
N GLY A 54 -2.90 4.86 -11.94
CA GLY A 54 -3.84 5.85 -12.47
C GLY A 54 -3.32 7.28 -12.36
N MET A 55 -2.63 7.63 -11.27
CA MET A 55 -1.97 8.92 -11.10
C MET A 55 -0.78 9.08 -12.04
N GLU A 56 0.03 8.03 -12.20
CA GLU A 56 1.17 8.01 -13.14
C GLU A 56 0.69 8.22 -14.58
N GLN A 57 -0.33 7.46 -15.02
CA GLN A 57 -0.91 7.62 -16.35
C GLN A 57 -1.51 9.00 -16.57
N MET A 58 -2.15 9.58 -15.54
CA MET A 58 -2.68 10.94 -15.63
C MET A 58 -1.58 11.97 -15.80
N TYR A 59 -0.44 11.77 -15.13
CA TYR A 59 0.74 12.60 -15.29
C TYR A 59 1.36 12.44 -16.69
N GLU A 60 1.51 11.22 -17.19
CA GLU A 60 2.00 10.93 -18.55
C GLU A 60 1.10 11.52 -19.65
N LEU A 61 -0.23 11.51 -19.46
CA LEU A 61 -1.17 12.19 -20.36
C LEU A 61 -0.95 13.71 -20.35
N TYR A 62 -0.70 14.28 -19.17
CA TYR A 62 -0.50 15.72 -19.01
C TYR A 62 0.83 16.18 -19.61
N THR A 63 1.89 15.38 -19.50
CA THR A 63 3.20 15.67 -20.11
C THR A 63 3.26 15.33 -21.61
N GLY A 64 2.27 14.59 -22.12
CA GLY A 64 2.18 14.18 -23.53
C GLY A 64 3.07 12.98 -23.86
N GLU A 65 3.46 12.18 -22.86
CA GLU A 65 4.22 10.94 -23.06
C GLU A 65 3.32 9.79 -23.55
N ILE A 66 2.03 9.82 -23.20
CA ILE A 66 1.00 8.90 -23.72
C ILE A 66 -0.18 9.68 -24.30
N GLU A 67 -0.76 9.16 -25.39
CA GLU A 67 -1.91 9.78 -26.06
C GLU A 67 -3.25 9.36 -25.43
N GLU A 68 -3.31 8.14 -24.88
CA GLU A 68 -4.54 7.56 -24.32
C GLU A 68 -4.25 6.80 -23.02
N TYR A 69 -5.26 6.73 -22.16
CA TYR A 69 -5.21 5.97 -20.92
C TYR A 69 -5.26 4.46 -21.20
N ASP A 70 -4.32 3.69 -20.63
CA ASP A 70 -4.22 2.24 -20.78
C ASP A 70 -4.85 1.50 -19.56
N PRO A 71 -6.08 1.00 -19.68
CA PRO A 71 -6.73 0.23 -18.62
C PRO A 71 -6.09 -1.14 -18.39
N LYS A 72 -5.39 -1.70 -19.40
CA LYS A 72 -4.73 -2.99 -19.29
C LYS A 72 -3.50 -2.88 -18.39
N ARG A 73 -2.71 -1.82 -18.55
CA ARG A 73 -1.58 -1.50 -17.66
C ARG A 73 -2.02 -1.37 -16.20
N ASN A 74 -3.09 -0.62 -15.96
CA ASN A 74 -3.65 -0.47 -14.62
C ASN A 74 -4.12 -1.81 -14.02
N MET A 75 -4.67 -2.70 -14.84
CA MET A 75 -5.05 -4.05 -14.39
C MET A 75 -3.83 -4.91 -14.03
N HIS A 76 -2.75 -4.84 -14.80
CA HIS A 76 -1.50 -5.53 -14.47
C HIS A 76 -0.92 -5.01 -13.15
N MET A 77 -0.96 -3.68 -12.93
CA MET A 77 -0.53 -3.08 -11.67
C MET A 77 -1.43 -3.45 -10.50
N ALA A 78 -2.75 -3.53 -10.71
CA ALA A 78 -3.67 -4.01 -9.69
C ALA A 78 -3.36 -5.45 -9.27
N PHE A 79 -3.04 -6.32 -10.24
CA PHE A 79 -2.69 -7.72 -9.97
C PHE A 79 -1.35 -7.84 -9.25
N SER A 80 -0.35 -7.06 -9.63
CA SER A 80 0.93 -7.02 -8.90
C SER A 80 0.73 -6.56 -7.46
N GLY A 81 -0.15 -5.58 -7.23
CA GLY A 81 -0.59 -5.15 -5.89
C GLY A 81 -1.20 -6.28 -5.05
N ILE A 82 -1.95 -7.20 -5.64
CA ILE A 82 -2.45 -8.40 -4.94
C ILE A 82 -1.27 -9.30 -4.53
N GLY A 83 -0.36 -9.60 -5.46
CA GLY A 83 0.80 -10.45 -5.19
C GLY A 83 1.69 -9.90 -4.07
N VAL A 84 1.98 -8.61 -4.13
CA VAL A 84 2.71 -7.89 -3.08
C VAL A 84 1.96 -7.92 -1.75
N GLY A 85 0.64 -7.64 -1.74
CA GLY A 85 -0.16 -7.65 -0.52
C GLY A 85 -0.21 -9.01 0.19
N ILE A 86 -0.26 -10.11 -0.58
CA ILE A 86 -0.18 -11.48 -0.05
C ILE A 86 1.19 -11.73 0.59
N LEU A 87 2.27 -11.36 -0.11
CA LEU A 87 3.63 -11.51 0.39
C LEU A 87 3.88 -10.70 1.66
N CYS A 88 3.52 -9.41 1.66
CA CYS A 88 3.63 -8.55 2.84
C CYS A 88 2.90 -9.17 4.04
N HIS A 89 1.66 -9.63 3.85
CA HIS A 89 0.90 -10.23 4.95
C HIS A 89 1.61 -11.48 5.53
N HIS A 90 2.15 -12.35 4.67
CA HIS A 90 2.83 -13.56 5.13
C HIS A 90 4.19 -13.24 5.76
N TRP A 91 4.92 -12.28 5.20
CA TRP A 91 6.21 -11.83 5.72
C TRP A 91 6.08 -11.25 7.13
N TYR A 92 5.13 -10.34 7.36
CA TYR A 92 4.93 -9.78 8.70
C TYR A 92 4.54 -10.85 9.73
N LYS A 93 3.75 -11.85 9.34
CA LYS A 93 3.45 -13.00 10.21
C LYS A 93 4.69 -13.83 10.56
N ILE A 94 5.61 -14.00 9.61
CA ILE A 94 6.89 -14.67 9.84
C ILE A 94 7.75 -13.82 10.78
N LEU A 95 7.86 -12.52 10.51
CA LEU A 95 8.67 -11.58 11.29
C LEU A 95 8.22 -11.49 12.75
N ASP A 96 6.91 -11.48 13.00
CA ASP A 96 6.33 -11.47 14.35
C ASP A 96 6.54 -12.78 15.10
N ARG A 97 6.75 -13.90 14.40
CA ARG A 97 7.12 -15.18 15.01
C ARG A 97 8.60 -15.24 15.37
N PHE A 98 9.48 -14.67 14.53
CA PHE A 98 10.92 -14.73 14.74
C PHE A 98 11.43 -13.69 15.74
N ILE A 99 10.85 -12.49 15.76
CA ILE A 99 11.33 -11.38 16.60
C ILE A 99 10.21 -10.96 17.55
N ILE A 100 10.25 -11.56 18.75
CA ILE A 100 9.30 -11.33 19.83
C ILE A 100 9.84 -10.24 20.75
N GLY A 101 9.28 -9.03 20.60
CA GLY A 101 9.51 -7.90 21.50
C GLY A 101 9.71 -6.57 20.76
N LYS A 102 9.78 -5.48 21.52
CA LYS A 102 9.73 -4.09 21.02
C LYS A 102 10.96 -3.25 21.36
N SER A 103 12.06 -3.89 21.74
CA SER A 103 13.33 -3.21 22.04
C SER A 103 13.92 -2.56 20.79
N TYR A 104 14.65 -1.46 20.94
CA TYR A 104 15.28 -0.73 19.82
C TYR A 104 16.14 -1.64 18.92
N ASP A 105 16.97 -2.50 19.53
CA ASP A 105 17.80 -3.48 18.80
C ASP A 105 16.96 -4.44 17.95
N MET A 106 15.77 -4.84 18.41
CA MET A 106 14.85 -5.68 17.64
C MET A 106 14.21 -4.94 16.48
N VAL A 107 13.90 -3.65 16.64
CA VAL A 107 13.38 -2.82 15.55
C VAL A 107 14.44 -2.66 14.45
N VAL A 108 15.69 -2.37 14.82
CA VAL A 108 16.79 -2.28 13.85
C VAL A 108 17.01 -3.60 13.13
N LYS A 109 16.97 -4.74 13.84
CA LYS A 109 17.06 -6.06 13.21
C LYS A 109 15.91 -6.36 12.26
N LYS A 110 14.67 -5.97 12.62
CA LYS A 110 13.50 -6.08 11.74
C LYS A 110 13.70 -5.26 10.46
N LEU A 111 14.13 -3.99 10.59
CA LEU A 111 14.40 -3.12 9.46
C LEU A 111 15.49 -3.68 8.55
N LEU A 112 16.61 -4.16 9.10
CA LEU A 112 17.67 -4.78 8.30
C LEU A 112 17.18 -6.05 7.57
N LEU A 113 16.35 -6.87 8.22
CA LEU A 113 15.79 -8.06 7.60
C LEU A 113 14.81 -7.71 6.48
N ASP A 114 13.97 -6.70 6.70
CA ASP A 114 13.04 -6.19 5.70
C ASP A 114 13.82 -5.64 4.49
N GLN A 115 14.89 -4.88 4.71
CA GLN A 115 15.67 -4.30 3.62
C GLN A 115 16.57 -5.31 2.88
N LEU A 116 17.18 -6.27 3.58
CA LEU A 116 18.12 -7.21 2.95
C LEU A 116 17.45 -8.45 2.36
N ILE A 117 16.31 -8.87 2.90
CA ILE A 117 15.64 -10.11 2.50
C ILE A 117 14.29 -9.81 1.86
N PHE A 118 13.46 -9.00 2.52
CA PHE A 118 12.09 -8.80 2.03
C PHE A 118 12.04 -7.93 0.77
N SER A 119 12.75 -6.80 0.77
CA SER A 119 12.86 -5.89 -0.37
C SER A 119 13.23 -6.61 -1.68
N PRO A 120 14.32 -7.40 -1.77
CA PRO A 120 14.65 -8.09 -3.02
C PRO A 120 13.60 -9.14 -3.42
N ILE A 121 13.00 -9.85 -2.46
CA ILE A 121 11.92 -10.83 -2.74
C ILE A 121 10.67 -10.12 -3.26
N MET A 122 10.33 -8.97 -2.67
CA MET A 122 9.17 -8.17 -3.04
C MET A 122 9.33 -7.60 -4.46
N ILE A 123 10.48 -7.02 -4.78
CA ILE A 123 10.79 -6.49 -6.12
C ILE A 123 10.77 -7.60 -7.17
N VAL A 124 11.40 -8.74 -6.89
CA VAL A 124 11.40 -9.92 -7.78
C VAL A 124 9.98 -10.42 -8.02
N THR A 125 9.15 -10.49 -6.97
CA THR A 125 7.77 -10.96 -7.12
C THR A 125 6.90 -9.95 -7.85
N PHE A 126 7.11 -8.66 -7.64
CA PHE A 126 6.45 -7.59 -8.36
C PHE A 126 6.71 -7.71 -9.87
N PHE A 127 7.98 -7.75 -10.29
CA PHE A 127 8.31 -7.96 -11.70
C PHE A 127 7.85 -9.31 -12.23
N GLY A 128 7.92 -10.37 -11.41
CA GLY A 128 7.42 -11.68 -11.79
C GLY A 128 5.91 -11.67 -12.06
N SER A 129 5.15 -10.93 -11.26
CA SER A 129 3.70 -10.79 -11.44
C SER A 129 3.33 -9.98 -12.68
N LEU A 130 4.13 -8.98 -13.05
CA LEU A 130 3.96 -8.23 -14.29
C LEU A 130 4.31 -9.08 -15.52
N ALA A 131 5.43 -9.82 -15.45
CA ALA A 131 5.91 -10.66 -16.54
C ALA A 131 4.95 -11.79 -16.93
N ILE A 132 4.07 -12.25 -16.03
CA ILE A 132 3.03 -13.23 -16.34
C ILE A 132 2.06 -12.71 -17.41
N PHE A 133 1.86 -11.39 -17.50
CA PHE A 133 0.96 -10.77 -18.49
C PHE A 133 1.65 -10.35 -19.79
N GLU A 134 2.97 -10.51 -19.87
CA GLU A 134 3.76 -10.21 -21.05
C GLU A 134 3.83 -11.39 -22.02
N LYS A 135 4.16 -11.10 -23.28
CA LYS A 135 4.25 -12.11 -24.34
C LYS A 135 5.46 -13.03 -24.17
N GLU A 136 6.57 -12.52 -23.64
CA GLU A 136 7.80 -13.30 -23.37
C GLU A 136 8.23 -13.22 -21.90
N PRO A 137 7.56 -13.96 -21.00
CA PRO A 137 7.67 -13.78 -19.55
C PRO A 137 9.10 -13.83 -19.01
N PHE A 138 9.94 -14.74 -19.48
CA PHE A 138 11.30 -14.92 -18.94
C PHE A 138 12.29 -13.88 -19.45
N SER A 139 12.14 -13.44 -20.71
CA SER A 139 13.05 -12.47 -21.33
C SER A 139 12.78 -11.08 -20.75
N ASP A 140 11.50 -10.69 -20.74
CA ASP A 140 11.05 -9.39 -20.24
C ASP A 140 11.30 -9.26 -18.74
N PHE A 141 10.99 -10.29 -17.96
CA PHE A 141 11.31 -10.32 -16.52
C PHE A 141 12.79 -10.07 -16.24
N LYS A 142 13.68 -10.82 -16.91
CA LYS A 142 15.12 -10.71 -16.65
C LYS A 142 15.66 -9.33 -17.04
N LYS A 143 15.14 -8.77 -18.13
CA LYS A 143 15.50 -7.43 -18.59
C LYS A 143 15.02 -6.36 -17.62
N GLU A 144 13.74 -6.38 -17.26
CA GLU A 144 13.15 -5.41 -16.33
C GLU A 144 13.80 -5.45 -14.94
N VAL A 145 14.02 -6.66 -14.40
CA VAL A 145 14.75 -6.81 -13.15
C VAL A 145 16.16 -6.25 -13.29
N ARG A 146 16.91 -6.58 -14.35
CA ARG A 146 18.28 -6.05 -14.49
C ARG A 146 18.33 -4.53 -14.58
N ASP A 147 17.39 -3.92 -15.29
CA ASP A 147 17.43 -2.49 -15.58
C ASP A 147 16.86 -1.65 -14.43
N LYS A 148 15.78 -2.13 -13.78
CA LYS A 148 15.03 -1.35 -12.78
C LYS A 148 15.29 -1.77 -11.34
N PHE A 149 15.83 -2.97 -11.07
CA PHE A 149 16.00 -3.48 -9.70
C PHE A 149 16.86 -2.55 -8.83
N ILE A 150 18.00 -2.06 -9.34
CA ILE A 150 18.87 -1.18 -8.55
C ILE A 150 18.17 0.15 -8.25
N THR A 151 17.40 0.67 -9.21
CA THR A 151 16.64 1.92 -9.05
C THR A 151 15.55 1.76 -8.01
N LEU A 152 14.75 0.68 -8.08
CA LEU A 152 13.71 0.36 -7.10
C LEU A 152 14.29 0.09 -5.73
N TYR A 153 15.36 -0.71 -5.66
CA TYR A 153 16.03 -1.01 -4.41
C TYR A 153 16.54 0.28 -3.75
N ARG A 154 17.25 1.14 -4.49
CA ARG A 154 17.69 2.46 -3.95
C ARG A 154 16.51 3.33 -3.52
N ALA A 155 15.40 3.32 -4.25
CA ALA A 155 14.20 4.05 -3.87
C ALA A 155 13.61 3.52 -2.55
N GLU A 156 13.55 2.20 -2.36
CA GLU A 156 13.09 1.61 -1.09
C GLU A 156 13.97 2.01 0.09
N TRP A 157 15.29 2.01 -0.08
CA TRP A 157 16.23 2.48 0.94
C TRP A 157 16.12 3.98 1.22
N MET A 158 15.65 4.78 0.27
CA MET A 158 15.49 6.23 0.43
C MET A 158 14.16 6.59 1.09
N VAL A 159 13.09 5.86 0.78
CA VAL A 159 11.76 6.06 1.36
C VAL A 159 11.68 5.46 2.77
N TRP A 160 12.35 4.33 3.00
CA TRP A 160 12.32 3.58 4.26
C TRP A 160 13.74 3.34 4.82
N PRO A 161 14.38 4.35 5.42
CA PRO A 161 15.73 4.22 6.00
C PRO A 161 15.79 3.34 7.25
#